data_AF-A0A564Q026-F1
#
_entry.id   AF-A0A564Q026-F1
#
_cell.length_a   1.000
_cell.length_b   1.000
_cell.length_c   1.000
_cell.angle_alpha   90.00
_cell.angle_beta   90.00
_cell.angle_gamma   90.00
#
_symmetry.space_group_name_H-M   'P 1'
#
loop_
_entity.id
_entity.type
_entity.pdbx_description
1 polymer ?
#
loop_
_entity_poly.entity_id
_entity_poly.type
_entity_poly.pdbx_seq_one_letter_code
_entity_poly.pdbx_strand_id
1 'polypeptide(L)'
;MGDLTIKREEIGTFIEGILNEFEVLAPVRKDGKFVFEEIRDRIDDIVLDYDTTILPPKKVFYPQHEIIYRYKIGENGFTKFTYEEDETKRLLLGVHPCDIIALVFLDKVFSREYKDPYYLPRRSIER
;
A
#
# COMPACT_ATOMS: atom_id res chain seq x y z
N MET A 1 8.15 3.25 27.30
CA MET A 1 7.25 2.92 26.17
C MET A 1 6.83 1.48 26.41
N GLY A 2 5.56 1.22 26.70
CA GLY A 2 5.11 -0.14 26.98
C GLY A 2 5.09 -0.96 25.70
N ASP A 3 5.49 -2.23 25.79
CA ASP A 3 5.44 -3.14 24.65
C ASP A 3 3.98 -3.41 24.28
N LEU A 4 3.54 -2.86 23.14
CA LEU A 4 2.24 -3.19 22.55
C LEU A 4 2.38 -4.58 21.90
N THR A 5 1.80 -5.59 22.54
CA THR A 5 1.87 -6.97 22.08
C THR A 5 0.46 -7.47 21.80
N ILE A 6 0.26 -8.13 20.65
CA ILE A 6 -1.00 -8.76 20.27
C ILE A 6 -0.80 -10.27 20.29
N LYS A 7 -1.75 -11.01 20.86
CA LYS A 7 -1.71 -12.47 20.83
C LYS A 7 -2.04 -12.97 19.42
N ARG A 8 -1.46 -14.10 19.01
CA ARG A 8 -1.63 -14.62 17.66
C ARG A 8 -3.10 -14.92 17.34
N GLU A 9 -3.86 -15.33 18.34
CA GLU A 9 -5.29 -15.65 18.22
C GLU A 9 -6.15 -14.39 18.07
N GLU A 10 -5.65 -13.23 18.49
CA GLU A 10 -6.36 -11.94 18.45
C GLU A 10 -6.06 -11.15 17.17
N ILE A 11 -5.15 -11.64 16.31
CA ILE A 11 -4.70 -10.92 15.11
C ILE A 11 -5.83 -10.70 14.10
N GLY A 12 -6.75 -11.68 13.97
CA GLY A 12 -7.90 -11.56 13.07
C GLY A 12 -8.80 -10.40 13.48
N THR A 13 -9.22 -10.37 14.75
CA THR A 13 -10.05 -9.30 15.32
C THR A 13 -9.37 -7.94 15.24
N PHE A 14 -8.05 -7.89 15.44
CA PHE A 14 -7.29 -6.65 15.25
C PHE A 14 -7.35 -6.14 13.81
N ILE A 15 -7.17 -7.02 12.83
CA ILE A 15 -7.24 -6.67 11.40
C ILE A 15 -8.66 -6.22 11.03
N GLU A 16 -9.70 -6.92 11.51
CA GLU A 16 -11.11 -6.52 11.31
C GLU A 16 -11.39 -5.09 11.76
N GLY A 17 -10.84 -4.69 12.92
CA GLY A 17 -10.98 -3.33 13.43
C GLY A 17 -10.37 -2.28 12.50
N ILE A 18 -9.29 -2.62 11.80
CA ILE A 18 -8.50 -1.70 10.98
C ILE A 18 -9.03 -1.59 9.55
N LEU A 19 -9.66 -2.64 9.02
CA LEU A 19 -10.19 -2.67 7.65
C LEU A 19 -11.18 -1.54 7.34
N ASN A 20 -11.82 -0.97 8.36
CA ASN A 20 -12.76 0.15 8.20
C ASN A 20 -12.07 1.50 7.97
N GLU A 21 -10.81 1.64 8.37
CA GLU A 21 -10.06 2.90 8.34
C GLU A 21 -8.88 2.89 7.36
N PHE A 22 -8.33 1.70 7.08
CA PHE A 22 -7.15 1.53 6.25
C PHE A 22 -7.38 0.50 5.14
N GLU A 23 -6.79 0.76 3.97
CA GLU A 23 -6.53 -0.25 2.97
C GLU A 23 -5.40 -1.17 3.50
N VAL A 24 -5.77 -2.35 3.98
CA VAL A 24 -4.82 -3.32 4.52
C VAL A 24 -4.29 -4.17 3.37
N LEU A 25 -2.97 -4.18 3.17
CA LEU A 25 -2.31 -5.10 2.25
C LEU A 25 -1.46 -6.10 3.01
N ALA A 26 -1.62 -7.37 2.68
CA ALA A 26 -0.96 -8.46 3.36
C ALA A 26 -0.50 -9.54 2.36
N PRO A 27 0.51 -10.35 2.72
CA PRO A 27 0.92 -11.51 1.94
C PRO A 27 -0.20 -12.55 1.91
N VAL A 28 -0.61 -12.97 0.70
CA VAL A 28 -1.56 -14.06 0.48
C VAL A 28 -0.95 -15.09 -0.47
N ARG A 29 -1.44 -16.34 -0.39
CA ARG A 29 -1.01 -17.39 -1.31
C ARG A 29 -1.79 -17.29 -2.64
N LYS A 30 -1.06 -17.19 -3.75
CA LYS A 30 -1.61 -17.14 -5.11
C LYS A 30 -0.77 -17.99 -6.04
N ASP A 31 -1.39 -18.97 -6.71
CA ASP A 31 -0.74 -19.88 -7.67
C ASP A 31 0.56 -20.53 -7.12
N GLY A 32 0.52 -20.96 -5.86
CA GLY A 32 1.66 -21.60 -5.18
C GLY A 32 2.78 -20.65 -4.75
N LYS A 33 2.61 -19.34 -4.95
CA LYS A 33 3.54 -18.26 -4.58
C LYS A 33 2.88 -17.30 -3.59
N PHE A 34 3.65 -16.35 -3.06
CA PHE A 34 3.12 -15.30 -2.18
C PHE A 34 3.16 -13.93 -2.86
N VAL A 35 2.10 -13.16 -2.68
CA VAL A 35 1.95 -11.80 -3.22
C VAL A 35 1.29 -10.91 -2.17
N PHE A 36 1.65 -9.63 -2.15
CA PHE A 36 0.88 -8.64 -1.40
C PHE A 36 -0.42 -8.33 -2.15
N GLU A 37 -1.56 -8.48 -1.50
CA GLU A 37 -2.87 -8.09 -2.03
C GLU A 37 -3.66 -7.32 -0.98
N GLU A 38 -4.62 -6.53 -1.43
CA GLU A 38 -5.58 -5.84 -0.56
C GLU A 38 -6.51 -6.86 0.09
N ILE A 39 -6.62 -6.79 1.41
CA ILE A 39 -7.53 -7.58 2.21
C ILE A 39 -8.81 -6.75 2.41
N ARG A 40 -9.95 -7.32 2.04
CA ARG A 40 -11.27 -6.71 2.26
C ARG A 40 -12.14 -7.56 3.19
N ASP A 41 -12.31 -8.82 2.82
CA ASP A 41 -13.23 -9.77 3.44
C ASP A 41 -12.59 -11.15 3.71
N ARG A 42 -11.34 -11.34 3.29
CA ARG A 42 -10.63 -12.64 3.31
C ARG A 42 -9.42 -12.61 4.23
N ILE A 43 -9.66 -12.40 5.52
CA ILE A 43 -8.59 -12.30 6.54
C ILE A 43 -7.86 -13.64 6.70
N ASP A 44 -8.57 -14.75 6.53
CA ASP A 44 -7.99 -16.10 6.62
C ASP A 44 -6.99 -16.41 5.49
N ASP A 45 -6.98 -15.62 4.40
CA ASP A 45 -6.02 -15.77 3.29
C ASP A 45 -4.64 -15.21 3.64
N ILE A 46 -4.51 -14.46 4.74
CA ILE A 46 -3.26 -13.82 5.17
C ILE A 46 -2.26 -14.87 5.66
N VAL A 47 -1.06 -14.85 5.07
CA VAL A 47 0.03 -15.76 5.43
C VAL A 47 1.21 -14.96 5.99
N LEU A 48 1.32 -14.88 7.32
CA LEU A 48 2.42 -14.17 7.99
C LEU A 48 3.73 -14.95 8.03
N ASP A 49 3.68 -16.27 7.86
CA ASP A 49 4.84 -17.17 7.86
C ASP A 49 5.14 -17.62 6.43
N TYR A 50 5.72 -16.71 5.64
CA TYR A 50 6.06 -16.92 4.23
C TYR A 50 7.54 -16.63 3.98
N ASP A 51 8.16 -17.35 3.05
CA ASP A 51 9.59 -17.17 2.77
C ASP A 51 9.87 -15.85 2.02
N THR A 52 9.21 -15.67 0.87
CA THR A 52 9.36 -14.48 0.03
C THR A 52 8.13 -14.27 -0.82
N THR A 53 7.88 -13.02 -1.21
CA THR A 53 6.89 -12.72 -2.25
C THR A 53 7.54 -12.73 -3.63
N ILE A 54 6.75 -13.02 -4.67
CA ILE A 54 7.18 -12.80 -6.06
C ILE A 54 7.03 -11.35 -6.48
N LEU A 55 6.11 -10.63 -5.83
CA LEU A 55 5.85 -9.22 -6.03
C LEU A 55 5.93 -8.54 -4.67
N PRO A 56 7.02 -7.79 -4.40
CA PRO A 56 7.20 -7.11 -3.13
C PRO A 56 6.19 -5.98 -2.97
N PRO A 57 5.99 -5.46 -1.74
CA PRO A 57 4.96 -4.46 -1.47
C PRO A 57 5.22 -3.09 -2.13
N LYS A 58 6.36 -2.91 -2.82
CA LYS A 58 6.66 -1.67 -3.55
C LYS A 58 5.56 -1.24 -4.54
N LYS A 59 4.78 -2.19 -5.08
CA LYS A 59 3.69 -1.91 -6.02
C LYS A 59 2.60 -0.99 -5.43
N VAL A 60 2.53 -0.90 -4.11
CA VAL A 60 1.58 -0.06 -3.39
C VAL A 60 1.92 1.41 -3.53
N PHE A 61 3.20 1.76 -3.45
CA PHE A 61 3.66 3.14 -3.57
C PHE A 61 4.04 3.50 -5.01
N TYR A 62 4.43 2.49 -5.80
CA TYR A 62 4.84 2.63 -7.18
C TYR A 62 4.13 1.58 -8.08
N PRO A 63 2.86 1.83 -8.44
CA PRO A 63 2.06 0.90 -9.22
C PRO A 63 2.57 0.80 -10.66
N GLN A 64 2.28 -0.32 -11.33
CA GLN A 64 2.66 -0.51 -12.73
C GLN A 64 1.94 0.45 -13.69
N HIS A 65 0.74 0.89 -13.31
CA HIS A 65 -0.08 1.82 -14.06
C HIS A 65 -0.60 2.91 -13.14
N GLU A 66 -0.51 4.15 -13.61
CA GLU A 66 -0.88 5.33 -12.84
C GLU A 66 -1.68 6.31 -13.71
N ILE A 67 -2.74 6.86 -13.14
CA ILE A 67 -3.55 7.89 -13.78
C ILE A 67 -2.90 9.24 -13.48
N ILE A 68 -2.31 9.86 -14.50
CA ILE A 68 -1.64 11.16 -14.37
C ILE A 68 -2.66 12.31 -14.31
N TYR A 69 -3.74 12.20 -15.08
CA TYR A 69 -4.85 13.15 -15.10
C TYR A 69 -6.12 12.48 -15.62
N ARG A 70 -7.27 12.98 -15.18
CA ARG A 70 -8.55 12.75 -15.85
C ARG A 70 -8.96 14.02 -16.56
N TYR A 71 -9.72 13.89 -17.64
CA TYR A 71 -10.29 15.04 -18.32
C TYR A 71 -11.72 14.76 -18.76
N LYS A 72 -12.53 15.82 -18.78
CA LYS A 72 -13.88 15.80 -19.34
C LYS A 72 -14.05 16.94 -20.32
N ILE A 73 -14.51 16.61 -21.52
CA ILE A 73 -14.87 17.59 -22.55
C ILE A 73 -16.29 18.07 -22.25
N GLY A 74 -16.45 19.35 -21.94
CA GLY A 74 -17.75 19.98 -21.76
C GLY A 74 -18.44 20.27 -23.09
N GLU A 75 -19.75 20.47 -23.06
CA GLU A 75 -20.59 20.72 -24.25
C GLU A 75 -20.13 21.95 -25.05
N ASN A 76 -19.44 22.89 -24.40
CA ASN A 76 -18.92 24.12 -25.00
C ASN A 76 -17.48 23.97 -25.54
N GLY A 77 -16.93 22.75 -25.58
CA GLY A 77 -15.56 22.47 -26.03
C GLY A 77 -14.47 22.72 -24.98
N PHE A 78 -14.81 23.23 -23.78
CA PHE A 78 -13.85 23.39 -22.69
C PHE A 78 -13.53 22.05 -22.02
N THR A 79 -12.24 21.74 -21.90
CA THR A 79 -11.75 20.54 -21.21
C THR A 79 -11.43 20.86 -19.76
N LYS A 80 -12.10 20.21 -18.81
CA LYS A 80 -11.73 20.27 -17.39
C LYS A 80 -10.76 19.14 -17.10
N PHE A 81 -9.55 19.48 -16.70
CA PHE A 81 -8.57 18.52 -16.16
C PHE A 81 -8.77 18.39 -14.65
N THR A 82 -8.72 17.16 -14.15
CA THR A 82 -8.68 16.88 -12.71
C THR A 82 -7.47 16.02 -12.41
N TYR A 83 -6.72 16.46 -11.40
CA TYR A 83 -5.67 15.71 -10.74
C TYR A 83 -6.26 15.21 -9.41
N GLU A 84 -6.12 13.93 -9.13
CA GLU A 84 -6.56 13.30 -7.88
C GLU A 84 -5.30 12.81 -7.18
N GLU A 85 -4.95 13.43 -6.05
CA GLU A 85 -3.88 12.96 -5.20
C GLU A 85 -4.35 11.71 -4.44
N ASP A 86 -3.48 10.72 -4.33
CA ASP A 86 -3.78 9.46 -3.64
C ASP A 86 -3.54 9.63 -2.14
N GLU A 87 -4.63 9.94 -1.42
CA GLU A 87 -4.64 10.14 0.04
C GLU A 87 -5.07 8.86 0.80
N THR A 88 -5.08 7.70 0.16
CA THR A 88 -5.55 6.47 0.78
C THR A 88 -4.66 6.09 1.97
N LYS A 89 -5.27 5.92 3.15
CA LYS A 89 -4.58 5.40 4.34
C LYS A 89 -4.33 3.90 4.14
N ARG A 90 -3.05 3.51 4.10
CA ARG A 90 -2.65 2.12 3.83
C ARG A 90 -1.90 1.50 5.01
N LEU A 91 -2.22 0.25 5.33
CA LEU A 91 -1.46 -0.58 6.27
C LEU A 91 -0.80 -1.73 5.52
N LEU A 92 0.53 -1.80 5.52
CA LEU A 92 1.25 -2.98 5.06
C LEU A 92 1.48 -3.95 6.22
N LEU A 93 0.83 -5.11 6.18
CA LEU A 93 0.94 -6.14 7.22
C LEU A 93 1.90 -7.25 6.78
N GLY A 94 2.77 -7.70 7.70
CA GLY A 94 3.65 -8.85 7.46
C GLY A 94 4.79 -8.59 6.46
N VAL A 95 5.28 -7.35 6.37
CA VAL A 95 6.39 -7.00 5.46
C VAL A 95 7.73 -7.53 6.00
N HIS A 96 8.49 -8.20 5.14
CA HIS A 96 9.83 -8.65 5.49
C HIS A 96 10.82 -7.49 5.63
N PRO A 97 11.83 -7.61 6.53
CA PRO A 97 12.82 -6.54 6.73
C PRO A 97 13.54 -6.10 5.46
N CYS A 98 13.83 -7.02 4.53
CA CYS A 98 14.46 -6.71 3.25
C CYS A 98 13.60 -5.78 2.37
N ASP A 99 12.28 -5.99 2.36
CA ASP A 99 11.32 -5.14 1.64
C ASP A 99 11.20 -3.76 2.29
N ILE A 100 11.22 -3.67 3.63
CA ILE A 100 11.23 -2.40 4.36
C ILE A 100 12.48 -1.59 3.97
N ILE A 101 13.65 -2.23 3.95
CA ILE A 101 14.91 -1.58 3.56
C ILE A 101 14.83 -1.11 2.10
N ALA A 102 14.28 -1.92 1.19
CA ALA A 102 14.09 -1.54 -0.20
C ALA A 102 13.19 -0.29 -0.34
N LEU A 103 12.11 -0.19 0.44
CA LEU A 103 11.25 0.99 0.48
C LEU A 103 12.02 2.23 0.97
N VAL A 104 12.86 2.11 2.01
CA VAL A 104 13.70 3.23 2.47
C VAL A 104 14.67 3.70 1.38
N PHE A 105 15.18 2.80 0.55
CA PHE A 105 16.00 3.20 -0.61
C PHE A 105 15.18 3.90 -1.69
N LEU A 106 13.96 3.43 -1.98
CA LEU A 106 13.06 4.12 -2.91
C LEU A 106 12.70 5.52 -2.41
N ASP A 107 12.45 5.67 -1.11
CA ASP A 107 12.20 6.98 -0.49
C ASP A 107 13.33 7.96 -0.81
N LYS A 108 14.59 7.51 -0.73
CA LYS A 108 15.76 8.34 -1.09
C LYS A 108 15.82 8.68 -2.57
N VAL A 109 15.36 7.80 -3.46
CA VAL A 109 15.38 8.04 -4.92
C VAL A 109 14.32 9.07 -5.31
N PHE A 110 13.10 8.92 -4.78
CA PHE A 110 11.96 9.76 -5.14
C PHE A 110 11.87 11.08 -4.36
N SER A 111 12.74 11.29 -3.36
CA SER A 111 12.80 12.53 -2.55
C SER A 111 14.05 13.40 -2.79
N ARG A 112 14.81 13.17 -3.89
CA ARG A 112 16.01 13.97 -4.22
C ARG A 112 15.64 15.37 -4.73
N GLU A 113 16.44 15.90 -5.66
CA GLU A 113 16.25 17.24 -6.23
C GLU A 113 14.88 17.41 -6.88
N TYR A 114 14.42 16.39 -7.62
CA TYR A 114 13.08 16.34 -8.20
C TYR A 114 12.21 15.38 -7.40
N LYS A 115 11.33 15.93 -6.59
CA LYS A 115 10.36 15.20 -5.77
C LYS A 115 9.28 14.60 -6.66
N ASP A 116 9.05 13.30 -6.52
CA ASP A 116 8.00 12.61 -7.27
C ASP A 116 6.61 12.96 -6.69
N PRO A 117 5.71 13.57 -7.47
CA PRO A 117 4.41 14.04 -6.99
C PRO A 117 3.39 12.91 -6.79
N TYR A 118 3.71 11.67 -7.16
CA TYR A 118 2.82 10.52 -7.08
C TYR A 118 3.25 9.52 -6.00
N TYR A 119 4.55 9.23 -5.93
CA TYR A 119 5.12 8.32 -4.94
C TYR A 119 5.08 8.92 -3.53
N LEU A 120 5.48 10.18 -3.39
CA LEU A 120 5.62 10.80 -2.07
C LEU A 120 4.29 10.92 -1.32
N PRO A 121 3.16 11.32 -1.95
CA PRO A 121 1.87 11.34 -1.28
C PRO A 121 1.45 9.97 -0.73
N ARG A 122 1.64 8.90 -1.51
CA ARG A 122 1.35 7.53 -1.06
C ARG A 122 2.24 7.06 0.08
N ARG A 123 3.47 7.59 0.15
CA ARG A 123 4.44 7.25 1.20
C ARG A 123 4.25 8.06 2.48
N SER A 124 3.52 9.17 2.41
CA SER A 124 3.24 10.05 3.55
C SER A 124 2.79 9.24 4.75
N ILE A 125 3.57 9.30 5.82
CA ILE A 125 3.13 8.83 7.13
C ILE A 125 2.44 10.04 7.76
N GLU A 126 1.12 9.99 7.98
CA GLU A 126 0.46 10.96 8.85
C GLU A 126 1.24 11.01 10.18
N ARG A 127 1.78 12.18 10.51
CA ARG A 127 2.56 12.43 11.73
C ARG A 127 1.67 12.70 12.92
#